data_AF-A0A8I6WZE3-F1
#
_entry.id   AF-A0A8I6WZE3-F1
#
_cell.length_a   1.000
_cell.length_b   1.000
_cell.length_c   1.000
_cell.angle_alpha   90.00
_cell.angle_beta   90.00
_cell.angle_gamma   90.00
#
_symmetry.space_group_name_H-M   'P 1'
#
loop_
_entity.id
_entity.type
_entity.pdbx_description
1 polymer ?
#
loop_
_entity_poly.entity_id
_entity_poly.type
_entity_poly.pdbx_seq_one_letter_code
_entity_poly.pdbx_strand_id
1 'polypeptide(L)'
;MVLIGSVDTAAVLVELRRKEVEDDPEHFHQYEVDAEGRLKRLFWADADGRLSSIRHSDSVVVIDTVLRTNRYGAAFVPIIGMNHHRRPVLLGCGVLADQSPGSYVWLLRAFMMSTGQERPKSVITDGGGSVVHAVDTVLPQCNHRICSCHLEQGIREHLGGYSAQVGFRSLMLEENCSPVEFEERWHTFVASHKTVSNQEWLCRMYMTRELRAAAFVCDKFFFGLARDQSTECLCLSSGMRTPYPQDMTPLALLRRADFSGIDMRAQEAELDEEADKSRVELITEHKYLEEDAARSFTPANFAIVLEEIEALDGFKIVDTLSSSSGDKVYTLDRHGDLFNVLQSDDRADRDGVIFKCSCRKMERDGLPCRHILHVLRHERASTIPKCCKLGRLLRRGDTRCERLGKMEALGRQVFDLAAWDAKEFEEIKGFLQDWLQERRGHPHSWALRFFE
;
A
#
# COMPACT_ATOMS: atom_id res chain seq x y z
N MET A 1 22.03 -21.57 -9.37
CA MET A 1 21.51 -21.54 -8.00
C MET A 1 22.67 -21.18 -7.09
N VAL A 2 22.57 -20.06 -6.38
CA VAL A 2 23.60 -19.62 -5.44
C VAL A 2 23.14 -20.03 -4.04
N LEU A 3 23.71 -21.11 -3.52
CA LEU A 3 23.32 -21.63 -2.22
C LEU A 3 24.11 -20.95 -1.09
N ILE A 4 23.39 -20.55 -0.05
CA ILE A 4 23.98 -19.98 1.16
C ILE A 4 24.56 -21.11 2.00
N GLY A 5 25.84 -21.01 2.37
CA GLY A 5 26.56 -22.07 3.09
C GLY A 5 25.87 -22.51 4.39
N SER A 6 26.06 -23.78 4.76
CA SER A 6 25.38 -24.39 5.92
C SER A 6 25.74 -23.72 7.26
N VAL A 7 26.97 -23.20 7.40
CA VAL A 7 27.39 -22.45 8.60
C VAL A 7 26.59 -21.16 8.77
N ASP A 8 26.47 -20.35 7.70
CA ASP A 8 25.68 -19.12 7.75
C ASP A 8 24.18 -19.41 7.85
N THR A 9 23.73 -20.49 7.22
CA THR A 9 22.36 -20.98 7.34
C THR A 9 22.05 -21.28 8.80
N ALA A 10 22.91 -22.04 9.49
CA ALA A 10 22.74 -22.35 10.90
C ALA A 10 22.69 -21.08 11.76
N ALA A 11 23.57 -20.11 11.50
CA ALA A 11 23.59 -18.84 12.22
C ALA A 11 22.28 -18.05 12.06
N VAL A 12 21.72 -17.98 10.85
CA VAL A 12 20.41 -17.36 10.60
C VAL A 12 19.28 -18.09 11.33
N LEU A 13 19.24 -19.43 11.25
CA LEU A 13 18.18 -20.21 11.88
C LEU A 13 18.24 -20.15 13.42
N VAL A 14 19.43 -20.03 14.00
CA VAL A 14 19.59 -19.79 15.44
C VAL A 14 19.02 -18.42 15.83
N GLU A 15 19.31 -17.36 15.07
CA GLU A 15 18.75 -16.03 15.33
C GLU A 15 17.21 -16.01 15.21
N LEU A 16 16.66 -16.64 14.17
CA LEU A 16 15.20 -16.71 13.97
C LEU A 16 14.50 -17.46 15.10
N ARG A 17 15.06 -18.59 15.54
CA ARG A 17 14.53 -19.32 16.71
C ARG A 17 14.63 -18.51 17.99
N ARG A 18 15.74 -17.81 18.20
CA ARG A 18 15.90 -16.93 19.36
C ARG A 18 14.81 -15.85 19.37
N LYS A 19 14.53 -15.23 18.22
CA LYS A 19 13.46 -14.24 18.06
C LYS A 19 12.09 -14.81 18.39
N GLU A 20 11.75 -15.98 17.84
CA GLU A 20 10.46 -16.63 18.07
C GLU A 20 10.23 -16.99 19.55
N VAL A 21 11.27 -17.42 20.26
CA VAL A 21 11.16 -17.90 21.65
C VAL A 21 11.28 -16.78 22.68
N GLU A 22 12.18 -15.81 22.46
CA GLU A 22 12.60 -14.86 23.48
C GLU A 22 12.09 -13.43 23.25
N ASP A 23 12.04 -12.96 22.00
CA ASP A 23 11.82 -11.54 21.70
C ASP A 23 10.40 -11.24 21.20
N ASP A 24 9.90 -12.08 20.29
CA ASP A 24 8.70 -11.84 19.49
C ASP A 24 7.95 -13.15 19.23
N PRO A 25 6.99 -13.53 20.10
CA PRO A 25 6.19 -14.74 19.94
C PRO A 25 5.30 -14.74 18.68
N GLU A 26 5.07 -13.58 18.08
CA GLU A 26 4.33 -13.43 16.82
C GLU A 26 5.29 -13.26 15.63
N HIS A 27 6.58 -13.50 15.82
CA HIS A 27 7.52 -13.63 14.71
C HIS A 27 7.11 -14.78 13.79
N PHE A 28 7.17 -14.57 12.48
CA PHE A 28 6.88 -15.60 11.50
C PHE A 28 8.06 -15.76 10.57
N HIS A 29 8.49 -17.01 10.34
CA HIS A 29 9.48 -17.32 9.33
C HIS A 29 9.20 -18.66 8.65
N GLN A 30 9.64 -18.79 7.40
CA GLN A 30 9.67 -20.05 6.68
C GLN A 30 10.99 -20.17 5.92
N TYR A 31 11.47 -21.40 5.76
CA TYR A 31 12.71 -21.64 5.02
C TYR A 31 12.72 -23.00 4.34
N GLU A 32 13.59 -23.15 3.34
CA GLU A 32 13.96 -24.43 2.75
C GLU A 32 15.48 -24.54 2.63
N VAL A 33 16.01 -25.70 3.02
CA VAL A 33 17.42 -26.07 2.84
C VAL A 33 17.54 -27.24 1.87
N ASP A 34 18.72 -27.42 1.29
CA ASP A 34 19.06 -28.64 0.55
C ASP A 34 19.55 -29.77 1.49
N ALA A 35 19.96 -30.90 0.89
CA ALA A 35 20.46 -32.06 1.61
C ALA A 35 21.75 -31.78 2.41
N GLU A 36 22.52 -30.77 2.00
CA GLU A 36 23.75 -30.33 2.67
C GLU A 36 23.49 -29.23 3.72
N GLY A 37 22.22 -28.90 4.00
CA GLY A 37 21.84 -27.87 4.96
C GLY A 37 22.09 -26.44 4.48
N ARG A 38 22.24 -26.23 3.17
CA ARG A 38 22.43 -24.90 2.56
C ARG A 38 21.08 -24.26 2.28
N LEU A 39 20.91 -22.99 2.65
CA LEU A 39 19.65 -22.27 2.50
C LEU A 39 19.36 -21.97 1.01
N LYS A 40 18.18 -22.40 0.57
CA LYS A 40 17.63 -22.11 -0.77
C LYS A 40 16.73 -20.88 -0.75
N ARG A 41 15.88 -20.78 0.26
CA ARG A 41 14.90 -19.71 0.38
C ARG A 41 14.51 -19.50 1.83
N LEU A 42 14.33 -18.25 2.19
CA LEU A 42 13.92 -17.79 3.52
C LEU A 42 12.92 -16.66 3.36
N PHE A 43 11.91 -16.66 4.21
CA PHE A 43 11.02 -15.55 4.44
C PHE A 43 10.94 -15.30 5.95
N TRP A 44 10.90 -14.03 6.36
CA TRP A 44 10.61 -13.66 7.74
C TRP A 44 9.83 -12.35 7.82
N ALA A 45 9.04 -12.21 8.88
CA ALA A 45 8.33 -11.01 9.27
C ALA A 45 8.23 -10.97 10.80
N ASP A 46 8.48 -9.80 11.40
CA ASP A 46 8.20 -9.56 12.81
C ASP A 46 6.69 -9.32 13.04
N ALA A 47 6.25 -9.40 14.30
CA ALA A 47 4.85 -9.19 14.66
C ALA A 47 4.29 -7.87 14.15
N ASP A 48 5.07 -6.79 14.29
CA ASP A 48 4.65 -5.46 13.85
C ASP A 48 4.49 -5.38 12.33
N GLY A 49 5.39 -5.99 11.55
CA GLY A 49 5.29 -6.06 10.10
C GLY A 49 4.05 -6.85 9.65
N ARG A 50 3.77 -7.97 10.33
CA ARG A 50 2.55 -8.77 10.10
C ARG A 50 1.29 -7.97 10.43
N LEU A 51 1.23 -7.36 11.61
CA LEU A 51 0.12 -6.52 12.06
C LEU A 51 -0.07 -5.32 11.15
N SER A 52 1.01 -4.69 10.70
CA SER A 52 0.97 -3.60 9.73
C SER A 52 0.41 -4.07 8.40
N SER A 53 0.79 -5.26 7.92
CA SER A 53 0.22 -5.79 6.68
C SER A 53 -1.28 -6.07 6.80
N ILE A 54 -1.74 -6.55 7.96
CA ILE A 54 -3.16 -6.83 8.21
C ILE A 54 -3.95 -5.51 8.36
N ARG A 55 -3.44 -4.57 9.17
CA ARG A 55 -4.05 -3.25 9.38
C ARG A 55 -4.17 -2.45 8.09
N HIS A 56 -3.29 -2.72 7.13
CA HIS A 56 -3.24 -2.09 5.83
C HIS A 56 -3.56 -3.09 4.71
N SER A 57 -4.37 -4.14 4.93
CA SER A 57 -4.66 -5.12 3.86
C SER A 57 -5.39 -4.49 2.65
N ASP A 58 -6.03 -3.35 2.85
CA ASP A 58 -6.53 -2.46 1.79
C ASP A 58 -5.42 -1.61 1.11
N SER A 59 -4.14 -1.95 1.27
CA SER A 59 -2.99 -1.19 0.78
C SER A 59 -2.30 -1.69 -0.48
N VAL A 60 -1.36 -0.84 -0.90
CA VAL A 60 -0.35 -1.17 -1.88
C VAL A 60 0.79 -1.88 -1.14
N VAL A 61 1.26 -2.96 -1.75
CA VAL A 61 2.50 -3.64 -1.38
C VAL A 61 3.50 -3.46 -2.51
N VAL A 62 4.73 -3.12 -2.16
CA VAL A 62 5.85 -2.94 -3.06
C VAL A 62 6.82 -4.09 -2.87
N ILE A 63 7.16 -4.75 -3.97
CA ILE A 63 8.08 -5.89 -4.00
C ILE A 63 9.19 -5.55 -5.00
N ASP A 64 10.39 -5.36 -4.48
CA ASP A 64 11.55 -4.96 -5.27
C ASP A 64 12.67 -5.95 -5.03
N THR A 65 13.16 -6.60 -6.09
CA THR A 65 14.23 -7.58 -5.95
C THR A 65 15.58 -6.86 -5.96
N VAL A 66 16.31 -6.93 -4.85
CA VAL A 66 17.67 -6.42 -4.74
C VAL A 66 18.65 -7.58 -4.91
N LEU A 67 19.52 -7.49 -5.92
CA LEU A 67 20.51 -8.51 -6.21
C LEU A 67 21.85 -8.23 -5.52
N ARG A 68 22.63 -9.29 -5.29
CA ARG A 68 24.01 -9.21 -4.77
C ARG A 68 24.11 -8.54 -3.38
N THR A 69 23.15 -8.83 -2.51
CA THR A 69 23.05 -8.21 -1.17
C THR A 69 23.83 -8.92 -0.07
N ASN A 70 24.37 -10.10 -0.35
CA ASN A 70 25.18 -10.87 0.58
C ASN A 70 26.34 -11.55 -0.15
N ARG A 71 27.28 -12.12 0.62
CA ARG A 71 28.50 -12.76 0.11
C ARG A 71 28.30 -13.93 -0.85
N TYR A 72 27.11 -14.49 -0.90
CA TYR A 72 26.76 -15.51 -1.87
C TYR A 72 26.25 -14.88 -3.17
N GLY A 73 25.60 -13.72 -3.09
CA GLY A 73 24.95 -13.07 -4.22
C GLY A 73 23.48 -13.47 -4.36
N ALA A 74 22.86 -13.99 -3.29
CA ALA A 74 21.44 -14.32 -3.28
C ALA A 74 20.58 -13.05 -3.45
N ALA A 75 19.36 -13.22 -3.97
CA ALA A 75 18.41 -12.13 -4.09
C ALA A 75 17.79 -11.82 -2.72
N PHE A 76 17.74 -10.55 -2.36
CA PHE A 76 17.00 -10.04 -1.21
C PHE A 76 15.72 -9.37 -1.72
N VAL A 77 14.59 -9.69 -1.11
CA VAL A 77 13.27 -9.25 -1.55
C VAL A 77 12.55 -8.61 -0.36
N PRO A 78 12.75 -7.32 -0.07
CA PRO A 78 11.93 -6.59 0.88
C PRO A 78 10.49 -6.49 0.37
N ILE A 79 9.53 -6.71 1.26
CA ILE A 79 8.11 -6.48 1.04
C ILE A 79 7.72 -5.25 1.84
N ILE A 80 7.42 -4.15 1.15
CA ILE A 80 7.24 -2.83 1.74
C ILE A 80 5.80 -2.37 1.53
N GLY A 81 5.15 -1.92 2.60
CA GLY A 81 3.84 -1.29 2.56
C GLY A 81 3.94 0.23 2.71
N MET A 82 2.79 0.88 2.88
CA MET A 82 2.71 2.28 3.25
C MET A 82 1.78 2.47 4.43
N ASN A 83 2.23 3.22 5.42
CA ASN A 83 1.37 3.65 6.53
C ASN A 83 0.48 4.84 6.15
N HIS A 84 -0.36 5.27 7.08
CA HIS A 84 -1.32 6.38 6.94
C HIS A 84 -0.67 7.75 6.78
N HIS A 85 0.64 7.88 7.06
CA HIS A 85 1.44 9.09 6.77
C HIS A 85 2.11 9.05 5.39
N ARG A 86 1.78 8.06 4.55
CA ARG A 86 2.41 7.83 3.24
C ARG A 86 3.91 7.54 3.33
N ARG A 87 4.37 7.00 4.46
CA ARG A 87 5.76 6.56 4.66
C ARG A 87 5.88 5.06 4.46
N PRO A 88 7.05 4.57 4.01
CA PRO A 88 7.25 3.15 3.84
C PRO A 88 7.23 2.42 5.19
N VAL A 89 6.73 1.19 5.19
CA VAL A 89 6.77 0.28 6.34
C VAL A 89 7.23 -1.09 5.88
N LEU A 90 8.14 -1.72 6.61
CA LEU A 90 8.59 -3.08 6.30
C LEU A 90 7.53 -4.10 6.77
N LEU A 91 7.01 -4.90 5.83
CA LEU A 91 6.00 -5.93 6.12
C LEU A 91 6.62 -7.33 6.27
N GLY A 92 7.78 -7.54 5.63
CA GLY A 92 8.51 -8.79 5.67
C GLY A 92 9.64 -8.78 4.65
N CYS A 93 10.46 -9.81 4.71
CA CYS A 93 11.67 -9.94 3.89
C CYS A 93 11.83 -11.36 3.36
N GLY A 94 12.39 -11.45 2.16
CA GLY A 94 12.78 -12.70 1.52
C GLY A 94 14.27 -12.75 1.20
N VAL A 95 14.85 -13.95 1.26
CA VAL A 95 16.15 -14.25 0.63
C VAL A 95 15.96 -15.46 -0.27
N LEU A 96 16.33 -15.36 -1.55
CA LEU A 96 16.18 -16.41 -2.56
C LEU A 96 17.52 -16.73 -3.23
N ALA A 97 17.90 -18.01 -3.22
CA ALA A 97 19.10 -18.54 -3.88
C ALA A 97 19.04 -18.51 -5.42
N ASP A 98 17.82 -18.41 -5.97
CA ASP A 98 17.55 -18.25 -7.39
C ASP A 98 16.32 -17.35 -7.61
N GLN A 99 16.23 -16.80 -8.82
CA GLN A 99 15.14 -15.93 -9.24
C GLN A 99 14.11 -16.69 -10.08
N SER A 100 13.91 -18.00 -9.84
CA SER A 100 12.94 -18.79 -10.58
C SER A 100 11.50 -18.39 -10.21
N PRO A 101 10.53 -18.61 -11.11
CA PRO A 101 9.12 -18.37 -10.80
C PRO A 101 8.66 -19.15 -9.56
N GLY A 102 9.13 -20.39 -9.38
CA GLY A 102 8.80 -21.22 -8.21
C GLY A 102 9.31 -20.66 -6.89
N SER A 103 10.47 -19.98 -6.89
CA SER A 103 11.02 -19.32 -5.70
C SER A 103 10.18 -18.11 -5.28
N TYR A 104 9.73 -17.30 -6.23
CA TYR A 104 8.83 -16.17 -5.92
C TYR A 104 7.42 -16.63 -5.54
N VAL A 105 6.87 -17.68 -6.16
CA VAL A 105 5.58 -18.26 -5.75
C VAL A 105 5.65 -18.73 -4.30
N TRP A 106 6.75 -19.40 -3.91
CA TRP A 106 6.96 -19.80 -2.52
C TRP A 106 7.04 -18.58 -1.59
N LEU A 107 7.80 -17.56 -1.97
CA LEU A 107 7.95 -16.34 -1.16
C LEU A 107 6.62 -15.64 -0.92
N LEU A 108 5.81 -15.45 -1.96
CA LEU A 108 4.50 -14.80 -1.83
C LEU A 108 3.53 -15.65 -1.02
N ARG A 109 3.58 -16.98 -1.13
CA ARG A 109 2.78 -17.86 -0.26
C ARG A 109 3.20 -17.74 1.21
N ALA A 110 4.49 -17.65 1.50
CA ALA A 110 5.00 -17.42 2.85
C ALA A 110 4.52 -16.07 3.41
N PHE A 111 4.59 -15.01 2.61
CA PHE A 111 4.04 -13.71 2.97
C PHE A 111 2.54 -13.78 3.27
N MET A 112 1.73 -14.39 2.38
CA MET A 112 0.30 -14.57 2.60
C MET A 112 -0.02 -15.40 3.85
N MET A 113 0.79 -16.40 4.18
CA MET A 113 0.64 -17.15 5.43
C MET A 113 0.91 -16.27 6.65
N SER A 114 1.92 -15.39 6.60
CA SER A 114 2.23 -14.49 7.72
C SER A 114 1.13 -13.48 8.01
N THR A 115 0.33 -13.11 7.00
CA THR A 115 -0.75 -12.13 7.10
C THR A 115 -2.13 -12.77 7.33
N GLY A 116 -2.20 -14.08 7.59
CA GLY A 116 -3.48 -14.76 7.78
C GLY A 116 -4.32 -14.85 6.49
N GLN A 117 -3.66 -14.86 5.33
CA GLN A 117 -4.26 -14.83 3.99
C GLN A 117 -4.93 -13.51 3.60
N GLU A 118 -4.73 -12.44 4.38
CA GLU A 118 -5.14 -11.09 4.01
C GLU A 118 -4.38 -10.62 2.76
N ARG A 119 -5.13 -10.31 1.70
CA ARG A 119 -4.58 -9.94 0.39
C ARG A 119 -4.44 -8.43 0.29
N PRO A 120 -3.32 -7.90 -0.21
CA PRO A 120 -3.21 -6.48 -0.50
C PRO A 120 -4.19 -6.10 -1.62
N LYS A 121 -4.74 -4.89 -1.57
CA LYS A 121 -5.56 -4.37 -2.68
C LYS A 121 -4.77 -4.23 -3.98
N SER A 122 -3.47 -3.91 -3.85
CA SER A 122 -2.61 -3.63 -5.00
C SER A 122 -1.16 -4.01 -4.75
N VAL A 123 -0.45 -4.37 -5.82
CA VAL A 123 0.97 -4.75 -5.77
C VAL A 123 1.75 -3.98 -6.84
N ILE A 124 2.93 -3.48 -6.47
CA ILE A 124 3.89 -2.87 -7.39
C ILE A 124 5.18 -3.69 -7.39
N THR A 125 5.65 -4.09 -8.57
CA THR A 125 6.87 -4.91 -8.72
C THR A 125 7.91 -4.27 -9.64
N ASP A 126 9.17 -4.70 -9.54
CA ASP A 126 10.24 -4.34 -10.49
C ASP A 126 9.97 -4.74 -11.96
N GLY A 127 9.09 -5.72 -12.18
CA GLY A 127 8.67 -6.20 -13.50
C GLY A 127 9.45 -7.41 -14.02
N GLY A 128 10.24 -8.08 -13.17
CA GLY A 128 10.88 -9.35 -13.52
C GLY A 128 9.83 -10.43 -13.81
N GLY A 129 9.98 -11.16 -14.91
CA GLY A 129 8.98 -12.14 -15.38
C GLY A 129 8.60 -13.20 -14.33
N SER A 130 9.56 -13.63 -13.51
CA SER A 130 9.32 -14.56 -12.40
C SER A 130 8.45 -13.97 -11.29
N VAL A 131 8.64 -12.68 -10.97
CA VAL A 131 7.85 -11.97 -9.94
C VAL A 131 6.43 -11.72 -10.46
N VAL A 132 6.31 -11.28 -11.71
CA VAL A 132 5.01 -11.08 -12.37
C VAL A 132 4.21 -12.37 -12.36
N HIS A 133 4.80 -13.48 -12.80
CA HIS A 133 4.16 -14.79 -12.76
C HIS A 133 3.73 -15.21 -11.34
N ALA A 134 4.56 -14.93 -10.33
CA ALA A 134 4.23 -15.26 -8.95
C ALA A 134 3.04 -14.43 -8.44
N VAL A 135 2.99 -13.13 -8.76
CA VAL A 135 1.84 -12.27 -8.42
C VAL A 135 0.58 -12.77 -9.09
N ASP A 136 0.60 -13.08 -10.39
CA ASP A 136 -0.56 -13.64 -11.10
C ASP A 136 -1.03 -14.96 -10.49
N THR A 137 -0.10 -15.78 -9.99
CA THR A 137 -0.39 -17.10 -9.42
C THR A 137 -0.94 -17.02 -8.00
N VAL A 138 -0.39 -16.15 -7.15
CA VAL A 138 -0.71 -16.10 -5.70
C VAL A 138 -1.73 -15.02 -5.37
N LEU A 139 -1.78 -13.94 -6.17
CA LEU A 139 -2.55 -12.72 -5.96
C LEU A 139 -3.40 -12.33 -7.19
N PRO A 140 -4.19 -13.24 -7.80
CA PRO A 140 -4.85 -13.02 -9.09
C PRO A 140 -5.91 -11.91 -9.12
N GLN A 141 -6.37 -11.44 -7.95
CA GLN A 141 -7.40 -10.40 -7.82
C GLN A 141 -6.83 -9.04 -7.41
N CYS A 142 -5.52 -8.97 -7.14
CA CYS A 142 -4.87 -7.75 -6.72
C CYS A 142 -4.59 -6.86 -7.94
N ASN A 143 -4.71 -5.55 -7.80
CA ASN A 143 -4.28 -4.65 -8.86
C ASN A 143 -2.76 -4.72 -8.98
N HIS A 144 -2.25 -5.22 -10.10
CA HIS A 144 -0.81 -5.31 -10.33
C HIS A 144 -0.31 -4.19 -11.25
N ARG A 145 0.77 -3.52 -10.83
CA ARG A 145 1.49 -2.52 -11.62
C ARG A 145 2.98 -2.81 -11.60
N ILE A 146 3.65 -2.62 -12.73
CA ILE A 146 5.10 -2.66 -12.79
C ILE A 146 5.65 -1.24 -12.57
N CYS A 147 6.71 -1.13 -11.77
CA CYS A 147 7.43 0.11 -11.53
C CYS A 147 7.84 0.80 -12.83
N SER A 148 7.64 2.11 -12.89
CA SER A 148 8.12 2.98 -13.96
C SER A 148 9.62 3.26 -13.91
N CYS A 149 10.30 3.03 -12.77
CA CYS A 149 11.74 3.26 -12.61
C CYS A 149 12.57 2.61 -13.72
N HIS A 150 12.28 1.34 -14.01
CA HIS A 150 12.99 0.59 -15.02
C HIS A 150 12.55 0.96 -16.45
N LEU A 151 11.49 1.75 -16.61
CA LEU A 151 11.05 2.26 -17.91
C LEU A 151 12.06 3.26 -18.46
N GLU A 152 12.53 4.20 -17.63
CA GLU A 152 13.46 5.24 -18.06
C GLU A 152 14.82 4.69 -18.51
N GLN A 153 15.35 3.70 -17.79
CA GLN A 153 16.55 3.00 -18.21
C GLN A 153 16.34 2.31 -19.56
N GLY A 154 15.24 1.56 -19.69
CA GLY A 154 14.90 0.88 -20.94
C GLY A 154 14.74 1.83 -22.13
N ILE A 155 14.11 2.99 -21.93
CA ILE A 155 13.95 4.04 -22.94
C ILE A 155 15.32 4.52 -23.44
N ARG A 156 16.26 4.83 -22.54
CA ARG A 156 17.59 5.33 -22.90
C ARG A 156 18.42 4.30 -23.64
N GLU A 157 18.32 3.03 -23.25
CA GLU A 157 19.11 1.93 -23.82
C GLU A 157 18.59 1.48 -25.20
N HIS A 158 17.27 1.49 -25.41
CA HIS A 158 16.64 0.85 -26.58
C HIS A 158 16.05 1.84 -27.60
N LEU A 159 15.76 3.08 -27.20
CA LEU A 159 15.21 4.09 -28.10
C LEU A 159 16.26 5.17 -28.43
N GLY A 160 16.68 5.18 -29.69
CA GLY A 160 17.54 6.22 -30.23
C GLY A 160 16.74 7.48 -30.58
N GLY A 161 17.28 8.65 -30.21
CA GLY A 161 16.74 9.95 -30.58
C GLY A 161 15.68 10.48 -29.61
N TYR A 162 15.74 11.79 -29.34
CA TYR A 162 14.88 12.47 -28.37
C TYR A 162 13.38 12.31 -28.67
N SER A 163 13.00 12.40 -29.96
CA SER A 163 11.60 12.26 -30.40
C SER A 163 11.00 10.90 -30.04
N ALA A 164 11.74 9.81 -30.25
CA ALA A 164 11.27 8.46 -29.92
C ALA A 164 11.07 8.31 -28.40
N GLN A 165 12.00 8.85 -27.62
CA GLN A 165 11.94 8.77 -26.16
C GLN A 165 10.76 9.58 -25.60
N VAL A 166 10.53 10.80 -26.10
CA VAL A 166 9.38 11.63 -25.70
C VAL A 166 8.07 10.99 -26.13
N GLY A 167 7.98 10.51 -27.37
CA GLY A 167 6.80 9.82 -27.89
C GLY A 167 6.45 8.57 -27.07
N PHE A 168 7.45 7.79 -26.67
CA PHE A 168 7.24 6.60 -25.85
C PHE A 168 6.82 6.95 -24.41
N ARG A 169 7.40 8.00 -23.81
CA ARG A 169 6.96 8.48 -22.48
C ARG A 169 5.49 8.90 -22.51
N SER A 170 5.11 9.71 -23.49
CA SER A 170 3.72 10.14 -23.69
C SER A 170 2.81 8.93 -23.86
N LEU A 171 3.18 7.96 -24.71
CA LEU A 171 2.40 6.74 -24.90
C LEU A 171 2.18 5.94 -23.59
N MET A 172 3.20 5.81 -22.75
CA MET A 172 3.13 4.96 -21.55
C MET A 172 2.55 5.67 -20.32
N LEU A 173 2.70 6.99 -20.21
CA LEU A 173 2.42 7.74 -18.97
C LEU A 173 1.17 8.63 -19.03
N GLU A 174 0.57 8.83 -20.20
CA GLU A 174 -0.57 9.75 -20.36
C GLU A 174 -1.88 9.20 -19.77
N GLU A 175 -2.41 9.90 -18.77
CA GLU A 175 -3.52 9.42 -17.94
C GLU A 175 -4.91 9.55 -18.58
N ASN A 176 -5.05 10.45 -19.55
CA ASN A 176 -6.32 10.71 -20.26
C ASN A 176 -6.45 9.86 -21.54
N CYS A 177 -5.65 8.81 -21.68
CA CYS A 177 -5.67 7.91 -22.83
C CYS A 177 -6.50 6.68 -22.50
N SER A 178 -7.50 6.38 -23.32
CA SER A 178 -8.25 5.12 -23.23
C SER A 178 -7.41 3.93 -23.73
N PRO A 179 -7.75 2.69 -23.33
CA PRO A 179 -7.11 1.49 -23.88
C PRO A 179 -7.14 1.43 -25.42
N VAL A 180 -8.22 1.90 -26.05
CA VAL A 180 -8.36 1.89 -27.52
C VAL A 180 -7.40 2.89 -28.16
N GLU A 181 -7.38 4.13 -27.67
CA GLU A 181 -6.44 5.15 -28.13
C GLU A 181 -4.98 4.73 -27.89
N PHE A 182 -4.70 4.02 -26.80
CA PHE A 182 -3.38 3.46 -26.55
C PHE A 182 -2.96 2.49 -27.65
N GLU A 183 -3.83 1.54 -28.04
CA GLU A 183 -3.49 0.56 -29.08
C GLU A 183 -3.20 1.25 -30.42
N GLU A 184 -4.01 2.25 -30.81
CA GLU A 184 -3.81 3.05 -32.03
C GLU A 184 -2.48 3.81 -32.01
N ARG A 185 -2.18 4.48 -30.90
CA ARG A 185 -0.93 5.21 -30.71
C ARG A 185 0.27 4.27 -30.64
N TRP A 186 0.11 3.09 -30.05
CA TRP A 186 1.15 2.06 -30.01
C TRP A 186 1.52 1.58 -31.41
N HIS A 187 0.52 1.23 -32.23
CA HIS A 187 0.75 0.84 -33.62
C HIS A 187 1.46 1.93 -34.42
N THR A 188 1.03 3.19 -34.26
CA THR A 188 1.66 4.34 -34.89
C THR A 188 3.12 4.50 -34.44
N PHE A 189 3.38 4.41 -33.13
CA PHE A 189 4.71 4.54 -32.57
C PHE A 189 5.66 3.46 -33.12
N VAL A 190 5.23 2.20 -33.11
CA VAL A 190 6.00 1.06 -33.61
C VAL A 190 6.28 1.19 -35.10
N ALA A 191 5.30 1.62 -35.91
CA ALA A 191 5.49 1.83 -37.35
C ALA A 191 6.61 2.85 -37.65
N SER A 192 6.75 3.89 -36.83
CA SER A 192 7.73 4.96 -37.04
C SER A 192 9.09 4.71 -36.39
N HIS A 193 9.16 3.96 -35.29
CA HIS A 193 10.38 3.89 -34.44
C HIS A 193 10.93 2.48 -34.20
N LYS A 194 10.28 1.44 -34.71
CA LYS A 194 10.78 0.07 -34.59
C LYS A 194 12.03 -0.14 -35.43
N THR A 195 13.04 -0.71 -34.82
CA THR A 195 14.28 -1.15 -35.45
C THR A 195 14.53 -2.62 -35.13
N VAL A 196 15.51 -3.22 -35.81
CA VAL A 196 15.95 -4.60 -35.50
C VAL A 196 16.49 -4.68 -34.05
N SER A 197 17.17 -3.63 -33.58
CA SER A 197 17.81 -3.62 -32.25
C SER A 197 16.82 -3.46 -31.09
N ASN A 198 15.68 -2.79 -31.30
CA ASN A 198 14.71 -2.53 -30.23
C ASN A 198 13.46 -3.41 -30.29
N GLN A 199 13.31 -4.25 -31.31
CA GLN A 199 12.12 -5.08 -31.53
C GLN A 199 11.77 -5.94 -30.32
N GLU A 200 12.74 -6.66 -29.76
CA GLU A 200 12.49 -7.55 -28.62
C GLU A 200 12.02 -6.78 -27.38
N TRP A 201 12.65 -5.62 -27.12
CA TRP A 201 12.27 -4.74 -26.02
C TRP A 201 10.87 -4.17 -26.21
N LEU A 202 10.52 -3.69 -27.41
CA LEU A 202 9.17 -3.22 -27.74
C LEU A 202 8.13 -4.32 -27.58
N CYS A 203 8.42 -5.55 -28.02
CA CYS A 203 7.54 -6.70 -27.80
C CYS A 203 7.31 -6.94 -26.30
N ARG A 204 8.34 -6.90 -25.47
CA ARG A 204 8.20 -7.06 -24.01
C ARG A 204 7.39 -5.93 -23.38
N MET A 205 7.58 -4.69 -23.82
CA MET A 205 6.79 -3.55 -23.34
C MET A 205 5.30 -3.71 -23.71
N TYR A 206 5.00 -4.18 -24.92
CA TYR A 206 3.63 -4.45 -25.34
C TYR A 206 2.96 -5.58 -24.54
N MET A 207 3.68 -6.69 -24.34
CA MET A 207 3.16 -7.84 -23.58
C MET A 207 2.85 -7.48 -22.12
N THR A 208 3.53 -6.47 -21.56
CA THR A 208 3.33 -6.01 -20.18
C THR A 208 2.56 -4.68 -20.09
N ARG A 209 1.93 -4.22 -21.17
CA ARG A 209 1.27 -2.91 -21.25
C ARG A 209 0.14 -2.74 -20.24
N GLU A 210 -0.64 -3.80 -19.99
CA GLU A 210 -1.76 -3.77 -19.04
C GLU A 210 -1.30 -3.58 -17.59
N LEU A 211 -0.03 -3.86 -17.30
CA LEU A 211 0.60 -3.65 -15.99
C LEU A 211 1.41 -2.35 -15.92
N ARG A 212 1.64 -1.65 -17.05
CA ARG A 212 2.57 -0.51 -17.16
C ARG A 212 1.91 0.76 -17.64
N ALA A 213 1.15 0.71 -18.72
CA ALA A 213 0.64 1.90 -19.38
C ALA A 213 -0.50 2.54 -18.58
N ALA A 214 -0.52 3.87 -18.54
CA ALA A 214 -1.51 4.65 -17.80
C ALA A 214 -2.93 4.24 -18.18
N ALA A 215 -3.19 4.08 -19.47
CA ALA A 215 -4.49 3.70 -20.01
C ALA A 215 -5.13 2.45 -19.37
N PHE A 216 -4.34 1.52 -18.82
CA PHE A 216 -4.84 0.26 -18.26
C PHE A 216 -4.80 0.16 -16.74
N VAL A 217 -4.11 1.08 -16.06
CA VAL A 217 -3.98 1.05 -14.60
C VAL A 217 -4.32 2.37 -13.93
N CYS A 218 -4.64 3.42 -14.69
CA CYS A 218 -5.02 4.72 -14.14
C CYS A 218 -6.26 4.60 -13.26
N ASP A 219 -7.13 3.61 -13.47
CA ASP A 219 -8.38 3.53 -12.76
C ASP A 219 -8.34 2.62 -11.51
N LYS A 220 -7.16 2.05 -11.23
CA LYS A 220 -6.88 1.13 -10.14
C LYS A 220 -6.31 1.86 -8.93
N PHE A 221 -6.55 1.32 -7.74
CA PHE A 221 -6.07 1.90 -6.49
C PHE A 221 -4.55 1.71 -6.36
N PHE A 222 -3.77 2.77 -6.24
CA PHE A 222 -2.34 2.68 -5.92
C PHE A 222 -1.93 3.68 -4.83
N PHE A 223 -2.88 4.04 -3.95
CA PHE A 223 -2.65 4.91 -2.79
C PHE A 223 -2.06 6.28 -3.15
N GLY A 224 -2.32 6.79 -4.36
CA GLY A 224 -1.72 8.03 -4.85
C GLY A 224 -0.20 7.99 -4.98
N LEU A 225 0.43 6.79 -4.97
CA LEU A 225 1.82 6.64 -5.39
C LEU A 225 1.92 7.07 -6.84
N ALA A 226 2.40 8.29 -7.01
CA ALA A 226 2.62 8.91 -8.31
C ALA A 226 3.46 7.97 -9.16
N ARG A 227 3.21 7.98 -10.47
CA ARG A 227 3.81 7.00 -11.39
C ARG A 227 5.31 7.26 -11.57
N ASP A 228 5.86 8.32 -11.01
CA ASP A 228 7.30 8.63 -10.91
C ASP A 228 7.92 8.20 -9.56
N GLN A 229 7.10 7.90 -8.53
CA GLN A 229 7.55 7.29 -7.29
C GLN A 229 7.83 5.81 -7.53
N SER A 230 9.11 5.50 -7.68
CA SER A 230 9.58 4.17 -7.98
C SER A 230 9.59 3.25 -6.76
N THR A 231 9.45 1.94 -7.00
CA THR A 231 9.78 0.93 -5.99
C THR A 231 11.18 1.16 -5.45
N GLU A 232 12.12 1.56 -6.32
CA GLU A 232 13.46 1.99 -5.95
C GLU A 232 13.46 3.17 -4.96
N CYS A 233 12.68 4.23 -5.17
CA CYS A 233 12.61 5.36 -4.24
C CYS A 233 12.05 4.95 -2.88
N LEU A 234 11.03 4.09 -2.86
CA LEU A 234 10.47 3.55 -1.63
C LEU A 234 11.48 2.64 -0.92
N CYS A 235 12.15 1.74 -1.63
CA CYS A 235 13.20 0.89 -1.05
C CYS A 235 14.44 1.68 -0.61
N LEU A 236 14.80 2.76 -1.31
CA LEU A 236 15.90 3.66 -0.93
C LEU A 236 15.55 4.46 0.33
N SER A 237 14.36 5.09 0.37
CA SER A 237 13.88 5.82 1.56
C SER A 237 13.67 4.91 2.77
N SER A 238 13.46 3.62 2.53
CA SER A 238 13.39 2.56 3.55
C SER A 238 14.77 2.03 4.00
N GLY A 239 15.87 2.50 3.43
CA GLY A 239 17.20 1.94 3.68
C GLY A 239 17.41 0.51 3.13
N MET A 240 16.43 -0.07 2.45
CA MET A 240 16.44 -1.43 1.88
C MET A 240 17.27 -1.56 0.59
N ARG A 241 17.71 -0.43 0.02
CA ARG A 241 18.50 -0.41 -1.23
C ARG A 241 19.80 0.38 -1.09
N THR A 242 20.23 0.64 0.14
CA THR A 242 21.57 1.17 0.43
C THR A 242 22.65 0.16 0.01
N PRO A 243 23.85 0.60 -0.41
CA PRO A 243 24.92 -0.32 -0.81
C PRO A 243 25.21 -1.41 0.22
N TYR A 244 25.26 -2.66 -0.25
CA TYR A 244 25.55 -3.83 0.57
C TYR A 244 27.05 -4.18 0.48
N PRO A 245 27.75 -4.37 1.61
CA PRO A 245 29.11 -4.91 1.61
C PRO A 245 29.17 -6.27 0.91
N GLN A 246 30.20 -6.48 0.10
CA GLN A 246 30.36 -7.74 -0.65
C GLN A 246 30.53 -8.97 0.25
N ASP A 247 31.03 -8.77 1.47
CA ASP A 247 31.26 -9.81 2.48
C ASP A 247 30.11 -9.97 3.47
N MET A 248 29.01 -9.20 3.31
CA MET A 248 27.87 -9.25 4.21
C MET A 248 27.30 -10.66 4.31
N THR A 249 27.18 -11.16 5.54
CA THR A 249 26.56 -12.46 5.80
C THR A 249 25.03 -12.36 5.74
N PRO A 250 24.31 -13.45 5.44
CA PRO A 250 22.85 -13.48 5.51
C PRO A 250 22.29 -13.09 6.89
N LEU A 251 23.00 -13.40 7.98
CA LEU A 251 22.61 -12.97 9.33
C LEU A 251 22.76 -11.44 9.50
N ALA A 252 23.83 -10.84 8.98
CA ALA A 252 23.99 -9.39 9.01
C ALA A 252 22.93 -8.67 8.15
N LEU A 253 22.56 -9.27 7.01
CA LEU A 253 21.46 -8.80 6.17
C LEU A 253 20.12 -8.83 6.93
N LEU A 254 19.81 -9.95 7.61
CA LEU A 254 18.61 -10.09 8.44
C LEU A 254 18.54 -9.00 9.52
N ARG A 255 19.61 -8.85 10.30
CA ARG A 255 19.67 -7.84 11.38
C ARG A 255 19.55 -6.41 10.84
N ARG A 256 20.12 -6.13 9.66
CA ARG A 256 19.99 -4.82 9.00
C ARG A 256 18.54 -4.54 8.61
N ALA A 257 17.85 -5.52 8.04
CA ALA A 257 16.45 -5.37 7.67
C ALA A 257 15.58 -5.11 8.89
N ASP A 258 15.76 -5.88 9.96
CA ASP A 258 15.03 -5.72 11.21
C ASP A 258 15.26 -4.34 11.84
N PHE A 259 16.52 -3.89 11.89
CA PHE A 259 16.84 -2.55 12.39
C PHE A 259 16.14 -1.44 11.60
N SER A 260 16.09 -1.58 10.27
CA SER A 260 15.39 -0.62 9.42
C SER A 260 13.88 -0.65 9.64
N GLY A 261 13.29 -1.84 9.87
CA GLY A 261 11.88 -1.96 10.24
C GLY A 261 11.55 -1.25 11.56
N ILE A 262 12.43 -1.37 12.56
CA ILE A 262 12.31 -0.65 13.84
C ILE A 262 12.38 0.86 13.62
N ASP A 263 13.35 1.34 12.83
CA ASP A 263 13.53 2.76 12.54
C ASP A 263 12.30 3.37 11.83
N MET A 264 11.74 2.66 10.83
CA MET A 264 10.51 3.10 10.16
C MET A 264 9.33 3.23 11.13
N ARG A 265 9.21 2.32 12.10
CA ARG A 265 8.15 2.36 13.12
C ARG A 265 8.35 3.49 14.12
N ALA A 266 9.59 3.77 14.51
CA ALA A 266 9.91 4.94 15.33
C ALA A 266 9.50 6.24 14.62
N GLN A 267 9.86 6.37 13.33
CA GLN A 267 9.45 7.51 12.51
C GLN A 267 7.92 7.62 12.37
N GLU A 268 7.18 6.51 12.23
CA GLU A 268 5.72 6.55 12.22
C GLU A 268 5.16 7.08 13.54
N ALA A 269 5.69 6.63 14.68
CA ALA A 269 5.23 7.07 15.99
C ALA A 269 5.50 8.57 16.23
N GLU A 270 6.63 9.09 15.77
CA GLU A 270 6.93 10.52 15.80
C GLU A 270 5.93 11.32 14.97
N LEU A 271 5.60 10.84 13.76
CA LEU A 271 4.61 11.48 12.89
C LEU A 271 3.19 11.42 13.45
N ASP A 272 2.83 10.35 14.18
CA ASP A 272 1.57 10.29 14.91
C ASP A 272 1.50 11.35 16.01
N GLU A 273 2.56 11.50 16.79
CA GLU A 273 2.63 12.49 17.86
C GLU A 273 2.61 13.92 17.31
N GLU A 274 3.33 14.18 16.21
CA GLU A 274 3.30 15.46 15.50
C GLU A 274 1.90 15.75 14.93
N ALA A 275 1.27 14.74 14.32
CA ALA A 275 -0.09 14.87 13.81
C ALA A 275 -1.07 15.25 14.92
N ASP A 276 -1.02 14.60 16.08
CA ASP A 276 -1.92 14.89 17.21
C ASP A 276 -1.73 16.32 17.77
N LYS A 277 -0.51 16.87 17.69
CA LYS A 277 -0.19 18.23 18.16
C LYS A 277 -0.40 19.30 17.09
N SER A 278 -0.44 18.91 15.82
CA SER A 278 -0.51 19.84 14.70
C SER A 278 -1.78 20.68 14.75
N ARG A 279 -1.60 22.00 14.64
CA ARG A 279 -2.67 22.98 14.45
C ARG A 279 -2.49 23.59 13.07
N VAL A 280 -3.56 23.59 12.29
CA VAL A 280 -3.54 24.14 10.93
C VAL A 280 -4.11 25.55 10.97
N GLU A 281 -3.35 26.51 10.42
CA GLU A 281 -3.88 27.83 10.08
C GLU A 281 -4.69 27.70 8.80
N LEU A 282 -5.95 28.13 8.82
CA LEU A 282 -6.83 28.07 7.66
C LEU A 282 -6.44 29.16 6.66
N ILE A 283 -5.97 28.77 5.48
CA ILE A 283 -5.44 29.70 4.47
C ILE A 283 -6.39 29.94 3.30
N THR A 284 -7.38 29.08 3.11
CA THR A 284 -8.33 29.19 1.99
C THR A 284 -9.62 29.90 2.41
N GLU A 285 -10.38 30.38 1.42
CA GLU A 285 -11.74 30.90 1.63
C GLU A 285 -12.74 29.77 1.99
N HIS A 286 -12.36 28.50 1.82
CA HIS A 286 -13.21 27.31 2.01
C HIS A 286 -13.04 26.72 3.42
N LYS A 287 -13.12 27.59 4.44
CA LYS A 287 -12.74 27.30 5.84
C LYS A 287 -13.36 26.02 6.44
N TYR A 288 -14.63 25.74 6.16
CA TYR A 288 -15.30 24.56 6.71
C TYR A 288 -14.71 23.23 6.19
N LEU A 289 -14.45 23.15 4.88
CA LEU A 289 -13.87 21.95 4.28
C LEU A 289 -12.41 21.80 4.69
N GLU A 290 -11.67 22.92 4.74
CA GLU A 290 -10.28 22.93 5.17
C GLU A 290 -10.13 22.50 6.65
N GLU A 291 -10.95 23.03 7.55
CA GLU A 291 -10.94 22.68 8.97
C GLU A 291 -11.34 21.22 9.21
N ASP A 292 -12.35 20.72 8.49
CA ASP A 292 -12.74 19.31 8.58
C ASP A 292 -11.67 18.38 8.00
N ALA A 293 -11.03 18.75 6.89
CA ALA A 293 -9.92 17.99 6.33
C ALA A 293 -8.71 17.97 7.27
N ALA A 294 -8.35 19.13 7.84
CA ALA A 294 -7.22 19.27 8.76
C ALA A 294 -7.40 18.41 10.02
N ARG A 295 -8.62 18.34 10.56
CA ARG A 295 -8.95 17.51 11.73
C ARG A 295 -8.94 16.02 11.42
N SER A 296 -9.46 15.63 10.27
CA SER A 296 -9.64 14.21 9.95
C SER A 296 -8.41 13.54 9.36
N PHE A 297 -7.68 14.19 8.45
CA PHE A 297 -6.56 13.57 7.74
C PHE A 297 -5.22 13.77 8.47
N THR A 298 -4.30 12.81 8.32
CA THR A 298 -2.89 13.02 8.73
C THR A 298 -2.30 14.23 7.99
N PRO A 299 -1.28 14.92 8.53
CA PRO A 299 -0.69 16.09 7.87
C PRO A 299 -0.30 15.85 6.40
N ALA A 300 0.28 14.69 6.10
CA ALA A 300 0.64 14.30 4.73
C ALA A 300 -0.58 14.16 3.79
N ASN A 301 -1.69 13.61 4.28
CA ASN A 301 -2.91 13.48 3.51
C ASN A 301 -3.66 14.81 3.41
N PHE A 302 -3.66 15.61 4.47
CA PHE A 302 -4.26 16.94 4.50
C PHE A 302 -3.62 17.84 3.45
N ALA A 303 -2.28 17.84 3.31
CA ALA A 303 -1.60 18.64 2.29
C ALA A 303 -2.14 18.36 0.87
N ILE A 304 -2.37 17.09 0.52
CA ILE A 304 -2.93 16.71 -0.78
C ILE A 304 -4.39 17.16 -0.92
N VAL A 305 -5.19 17.03 0.14
CA VAL A 305 -6.59 17.49 0.11
C VAL A 305 -6.64 19.02 0.03
N LEU A 306 -5.71 19.73 0.67
CA LEU A 306 -5.61 21.19 0.62
C LEU A 306 -5.34 21.68 -0.81
N GLU A 307 -4.43 21.04 -1.55
CA GLU A 307 -4.23 21.33 -2.99
C GLU A 307 -5.52 21.17 -3.81
N GLU A 308 -6.36 20.19 -3.48
CA GLU A 308 -7.66 20.01 -4.12
C GLU A 308 -8.67 21.08 -3.69
N ILE A 309 -8.59 21.59 -2.45
CA ILE A 309 -9.43 22.69 -1.93
C ILE A 309 -9.03 24.04 -2.57
N GLU A 310 -7.73 24.29 -2.75
CA GLU A 310 -7.23 25.51 -3.41
C GLU A 310 -7.69 25.60 -4.87
N ALA A 311 -7.87 24.44 -5.52
CA ALA A 311 -8.30 24.37 -6.92
C ALA A 311 -9.82 24.54 -7.14
N LEU A 312 -10.62 24.74 -6.08
CA LEU A 312 -12.08 24.74 -6.18
C LEU A 312 -12.66 25.87 -7.02
N ASP A 313 -12.02 27.04 -7.03
CA ASP A 313 -12.51 28.22 -7.74
C ASP A 313 -12.29 28.16 -9.26
N GLY A 314 -11.61 27.12 -9.75
CA GLY A 314 -11.40 26.86 -11.17
C GLY A 314 -12.58 26.18 -11.89
N PHE A 315 -13.68 25.87 -11.20
CA PHE A 315 -14.80 25.08 -11.74
C PHE A 315 -16.12 25.82 -11.67
N LYS A 316 -17.06 25.43 -12.55
CA LYS A 316 -18.45 25.87 -12.52
C LYS A 316 -19.37 24.68 -12.70
N ILE A 317 -20.47 24.63 -11.96
CA ILE A 317 -21.55 23.68 -12.21
C ILE A 317 -22.38 24.22 -13.37
N VAL A 318 -22.45 23.47 -14.46
CA VAL A 318 -23.17 23.84 -15.69
C VAL A 318 -24.50 23.11 -15.84
N ASP A 319 -24.67 21.97 -15.16
CA ASP A 319 -25.93 21.22 -15.14
C ASP A 319 -26.09 20.46 -13.82
N THR A 320 -27.35 20.19 -13.44
CA THR A 320 -27.70 19.37 -12.28
C THR A 320 -28.97 18.59 -12.57
N LEU A 321 -28.82 17.27 -12.69
CA LEU A 321 -29.92 16.35 -12.90
C LEU A 321 -30.31 15.69 -11.58
N SER A 322 -31.60 15.59 -11.31
CA SER A 322 -32.15 14.89 -10.14
C SER A 322 -33.05 13.75 -10.57
N SER A 323 -32.83 12.57 -10.00
CA SER A 323 -33.64 11.38 -10.20
C SER A 323 -34.83 11.37 -9.23
N SER A 324 -35.90 10.67 -9.59
CA SER A 324 -37.01 10.37 -8.67
C SER A 324 -36.60 9.49 -7.48
N SER A 325 -35.45 8.81 -7.57
CA SER A 325 -34.83 8.05 -6.48
C SER A 325 -34.11 8.91 -5.43
N GLY A 326 -33.94 10.21 -5.66
CA GLY A 326 -33.15 11.10 -4.80
C GLY A 326 -31.71 11.31 -5.25
N ASP A 327 -31.23 10.54 -6.24
CA ASP A 327 -29.88 10.67 -6.78
C ASP A 327 -29.71 11.98 -7.55
N LYS A 328 -28.58 12.67 -7.34
CA LYS A 328 -28.22 13.91 -8.06
C LYS A 328 -26.95 13.71 -8.87
N VAL A 329 -26.92 14.22 -10.09
CA VAL A 329 -25.71 14.28 -10.94
C VAL A 329 -25.38 15.74 -11.23
N TYR A 330 -24.22 16.19 -10.79
CA TYR A 330 -23.69 17.52 -11.08
C TYR A 330 -22.67 17.42 -12.21
N THR A 331 -22.81 18.28 -13.22
CA THR A 331 -21.82 18.42 -14.30
C THR A 331 -21.00 19.69 -14.07
N LEU A 332 -19.70 19.53 -13.91
CA LEU A 332 -18.73 20.59 -13.70
C LEU A 332 -17.97 20.85 -14.99
N ASP A 333 -17.76 22.12 -15.33
CA ASP A 333 -16.93 22.58 -16.43
C ASP A 333 -15.66 23.26 -15.90
N ARG A 334 -14.54 22.96 -16.56
CA ARG A 334 -13.32 23.76 -16.48
C ARG A 334 -12.77 23.97 -17.89
N HIS A 335 -13.02 25.15 -18.44
CA HIS A 335 -12.48 25.56 -19.74
C HIS A 335 -12.83 24.59 -20.89
N GLY A 336 -14.00 23.95 -20.85
CA GLY A 336 -14.46 22.97 -21.84
C GLY A 336 -14.29 21.51 -21.42
N ASP A 337 -13.52 21.23 -20.36
CA ASP A 337 -13.41 19.88 -19.78
C ASP A 337 -14.58 19.61 -18.84
N LEU A 338 -15.37 18.58 -19.14
CA LEU A 338 -16.56 18.21 -18.36
C LEU A 338 -16.30 17.05 -17.39
N PHE A 339 -16.75 17.21 -16.15
CA PHE A 339 -16.68 16.20 -15.10
C PHE A 339 -18.04 15.97 -14.47
N ASN A 340 -18.38 14.71 -14.21
CA ASN A 340 -19.66 14.36 -13.57
C ASN A 340 -19.42 13.87 -12.15
N VAL A 341 -20.21 14.39 -11.21
CA VAL A 341 -20.22 13.95 -9.81
C VAL A 341 -21.63 13.43 -9.50
N LEU A 342 -21.71 12.13 -9.18
CA LEU A 342 -22.92 11.48 -8.70
C LEU A 342 -22.95 11.55 -7.17
N GLN A 343 -24.07 12.02 -6.64
CA GLN A 343 -24.45 11.94 -5.24
C GLN A 343 -25.65 11.00 -5.13
N SER A 344 -25.54 9.98 -4.29
CA SER A 344 -26.60 9.00 -4.04
C SER A 344 -26.71 8.67 -2.56
N ASP A 345 -27.89 8.30 -2.09
CA ASP A 345 -28.07 7.84 -0.72
C ASP A 345 -27.34 6.51 -0.49
N ASP A 346 -26.70 6.37 0.66
CA ASP A 346 -26.08 5.11 1.06
C ASP A 346 -27.17 4.11 1.48
N ARG A 347 -27.29 3.01 0.74
CA ARG A 347 -28.27 1.97 1.07
C ARG A 347 -27.92 1.22 2.35
N ALA A 348 -26.66 1.28 2.80
CA ALA A 348 -26.18 0.64 4.02
C ALA A 348 -26.25 1.54 5.25
N ASP A 349 -26.27 2.87 5.09
CA ASP A 349 -26.34 3.86 6.16
C ASP A 349 -27.47 4.85 5.87
N ARG A 350 -28.54 4.84 6.67
CA ARG A 350 -29.77 5.62 6.40
C ARG A 350 -29.53 7.12 6.31
N ASP A 351 -28.46 7.62 6.92
CA ASP A 351 -28.05 9.03 6.89
C ASP A 351 -26.76 9.24 6.07
N GLY A 352 -26.26 8.19 5.43
CA GLY A 352 -25.04 8.19 4.63
C GLY A 352 -25.29 8.68 3.21
N VAL A 353 -24.31 9.40 2.66
CA VAL A 353 -24.31 9.83 1.27
C VAL A 353 -23.05 9.28 0.61
N ILE A 354 -23.19 8.79 -0.62
CA ILE A 354 -22.10 8.29 -1.45
C ILE A 354 -21.85 9.28 -2.58
N PHE A 355 -20.60 9.69 -2.73
CA PHE A 355 -20.13 10.48 -3.86
C PHE A 355 -19.27 9.63 -4.79
N LYS A 356 -19.51 9.73 -6.10
CA LYS A 356 -18.67 9.16 -7.15
C LYS A 356 -18.37 10.22 -8.20
N CYS A 357 -17.14 10.26 -8.71
CA CYS A 357 -16.74 11.23 -9.71
C CYS A 357 -16.16 10.55 -10.93
N SER A 358 -16.48 11.06 -12.13
CA SER A 358 -15.90 10.58 -13.40
C SER A 358 -14.37 10.70 -13.43
N CYS A 359 -13.78 11.60 -12.64
CA CYS A 359 -12.32 11.72 -12.54
C CYS A 359 -11.66 10.57 -11.77
N ARG A 360 -12.41 9.74 -11.04
CA ARG A 360 -11.98 8.54 -10.29
C ARG A 360 -10.84 8.70 -9.26
N LYS A 361 -10.52 9.92 -8.82
CA LYS A 361 -9.44 10.16 -7.83
C LYS A 361 -9.69 9.44 -6.51
N MET A 362 -10.94 9.39 -6.06
CA MET A 362 -11.30 8.73 -4.81
C MET A 362 -10.98 7.23 -4.87
N GLU A 363 -11.28 6.59 -6.00
CA GLU A 363 -11.03 5.18 -6.27
C GLU A 363 -9.54 4.86 -6.45
N ARG A 364 -8.75 5.81 -6.98
CA ARG A 364 -7.29 5.69 -7.15
C ARG A 364 -6.49 5.91 -5.86
N ASP A 365 -6.83 6.98 -5.15
CA ASP A 365 -5.98 7.58 -4.12
C ASP A 365 -6.55 7.40 -2.71
N GLY A 366 -7.86 7.15 -2.60
CA GLY A 366 -8.57 7.16 -1.32
C GLY A 366 -8.81 8.56 -0.77
N LEU A 367 -8.60 9.62 -1.56
CA LEU A 367 -8.79 11.02 -1.17
C LEU A 367 -9.81 11.73 -2.08
N PRO A 368 -10.59 12.69 -1.54
CA PRO A 368 -11.58 13.42 -2.32
C PRO A 368 -10.91 14.23 -3.43
N CYS A 369 -11.55 14.32 -4.59
CA CYS A 369 -11.12 15.25 -5.64
C CYS A 369 -11.75 16.63 -5.48
N ARG A 370 -11.12 17.62 -6.09
CA ARG A 370 -11.65 18.98 -6.27
C ARG A 370 -13.07 19.00 -6.84
N HIS A 371 -13.47 18.05 -7.69
CA HIS A 371 -14.83 18.01 -8.22
C HIS A 371 -15.87 17.67 -7.14
N ILE A 372 -15.59 16.65 -6.31
CA ILE A 372 -16.47 16.29 -5.19
C ILE A 372 -16.48 17.43 -4.16
N LEU A 373 -15.31 17.97 -3.82
CA LEU A 373 -15.20 19.08 -2.88
C LEU A 373 -15.91 20.35 -3.39
N HIS A 374 -15.93 20.59 -4.70
CA HIS A 374 -16.67 21.71 -5.31
C HIS A 374 -18.18 21.51 -5.18
N VAL A 375 -18.68 20.28 -5.37
CA VAL A 375 -20.09 19.95 -5.12
C VAL A 375 -20.45 20.10 -3.64
N LEU A 376 -19.60 19.64 -2.72
CA LEU A 376 -19.81 19.82 -1.28
C LEU A 376 -19.87 21.30 -0.89
N ARG A 377 -19.00 22.13 -1.49
CA ARG A 377 -19.07 23.60 -1.34
C ARG A 377 -20.39 24.15 -1.87
N HIS A 378 -20.82 23.72 -3.05
CA HIS A 378 -22.09 24.17 -3.66
C HIS A 378 -23.30 23.85 -2.77
N GLU A 379 -23.35 22.63 -2.23
CA GLU A 379 -24.39 22.16 -1.30
C GLU A 379 -24.20 22.73 0.13
N ARG A 380 -23.18 23.58 0.35
CA ARG A 380 -22.85 24.21 1.65
C ARG A 380 -22.60 23.19 2.76
N ALA A 381 -21.99 22.06 2.43
CA ALA A 381 -21.61 21.05 3.41
C ALA A 381 -20.55 21.62 4.37
N SER A 382 -20.79 21.44 5.67
CA SER A 382 -19.85 21.84 6.73
C SER A 382 -18.77 20.79 7.02
N THR A 383 -18.93 19.58 6.48
CA THR A 383 -18.05 18.43 6.73
C THR A 383 -17.91 17.59 5.46
N ILE A 384 -16.74 17.01 5.27
CA ILE A 384 -16.48 16.03 4.23
C ILE A 384 -17.16 14.70 4.64
N PRO A 385 -18.01 14.11 3.79
CA PRO A 385 -18.70 12.85 4.09
C PRO A 385 -17.74 11.69 4.35
N LYS A 386 -18.19 10.70 5.13
CA LYS A 386 -17.40 9.49 5.45
C LYS A 386 -16.97 8.72 4.21
N CYS A 387 -17.79 8.66 3.16
CA CYS A 387 -17.42 8.00 1.89
C CYS A 387 -16.20 8.64 1.21
N CYS A 388 -15.90 9.89 1.55
CA CYS A 388 -14.75 10.66 1.06
C CYS A 388 -13.57 10.65 2.04
N LYS A 389 -13.67 9.92 3.15
CA LYS A 389 -12.66 9.78 4.20
C LYS A 389 -12.26 8.31 4.32
N LEU A 390 -11.32 7.87 3.49
CA LEU A 390 -10.81 6.50 3.62
C LEU A 390 -10.16 6.33 5.00
N GLY A 391 -10.71 5.45 5.85
CA GLY A 391 -10.39 5.37 7.28
C GLY A 391 -8.90 5.27 7.61
N ARG A 392 -8.12 4.59 6.76
CA ARG A 392 -6.66 4.46 6.93
C ARG A 392 -5.86 5.70 6.57
N LEU A 393 -6.45 6.75 6.01
CA LEU A 393 -5.78 8.03 5.73
C LEU A 393 -6.01 9.05 6.84
N LEU A 394 -6.83 8.67 7.82
CA LEU A 394 -7.25 9.53 8.91
C LEU A 394 -6.24 9.50 10.05
N ARG A 395 -6.29 10.52 10.90
CA ARG A 395 -5.55 10.55 12.16
C ARG A 395 -6.01 9.40 13.07
N ARG A 396 -5.10 8.85 13.88
CA ARG A 396 -5.42 7.76 14.81
C ARG A 396 -6.54 8.15 15.79
N GLY A 397 -6.63 9.42 16.20
CA GLY A 397 -7.69 9.95 17.07
C GLY A 397 -9.12 9.65 16.58
N ASP A 398 -9.38 9.81 15.28
CA ASP A 398 -10.70 9.54 14.69
C ASP A 398 -11.00 8.03 14.64
N THR A 399 -9.99 7.20 14.34
CA THR A 399 -10.16 5.73 14.36
C THR A 399 -10.26 5.14 15.77
N ARG A 400 -9.74 5.83 16.80
CA ARG A 400 -9.86 5.42 18.21
C ARG A 400 -11.31 5.54 18.67
N CYS A 401 -12.01 6.61 18.31
CA CYS A 401 -13.45 6.76 18.54
C CYS A 401 -14.28 5.68 17.84
N GLU A 402 -13.97 5.35 16.59
CA GLU A 402 -14.66 4.26 15.87
C GLU A 402 -14.37 2.88 16.47
N ARG A 403 -13.13 2.62 16.90
CA ARG A 403 -12.74 1.36 17.57
C ARG A 403 -13.34 1.25 18.97
N LEU A 404 -13.38 2.35 19.74
CA LEU A 404 -14.07 2.42 21.02
C LEU A 404 -15.57 2.18 20.83
N GLY A 405 -16.20 2.82 19.85
CA GLY A 405 -17.61 2.57 19.53
C GLY A 405 -17.89 1.12 19.11
N LYS A 406 -17.01 0.51 18.31
CA LYS A 406 -17.09 -0.92 17.95
C LYS A 406 -16.83 -1.83 19.14
N MET A 407 -15.86 -1.52 20.00
CA MET A 407 -15.57 -2.28 21.23
C MET A 407 -16.69 -2.14 22.25
N GLU A 408 -17.32 -0.98 22.38
CA GLU A 408 -18.50 -0.79 23.22
C GLU A 408 -19.71 -1.54 22.67
N ALA A 409 -19.90 -1.57 21.34
CA ALA A 409 -20.95 -2.34 20.70
C ALA A 409 -20.73 -3.85 20.86
N LEU A 410 -19.49 -4.32 20.65
CA LEU A 410 -19.11 -5.72 20.89
C LEU A 410 -19.24 -6.06 22.38
N GLY A 411 -18.79 -5.15 23.25
CA GLY A 411 -18.91 -5.27 24.70
C GLY A 411 -20.36 -5.40 25.12
N ARG A 412 -21.27 -4.57 24.58
CA ARG A 412 -22.71 -4.70 24.80
C ARG A 412 -23.26 -6.03 24.30
N GLN A 413 -22.87 -6.49 23.11
CA GLN A 413 -23.28 -7.81 22.60
C GLN A 413 -22.79 -8.95 23.51
N VAL A 414 -21.56 -8.87 24.02
CA VAL A 414 -21.00 -9.83 24.97
C VAL A 414 -21.75 -9.77 26.31
N PHE A 415 -22.10 -8.58 26.80
CA PHE A 415 -22.92 -8.41 28.01
C PHE A 415 -24.36 -8.90 27.83
N ASP A 416 -24.95 -8.71 26.65
CA ASP A 416 -26.30 -9.18 26.32
C ASP A 416 -26.33 -10.72 26.20
N LEU A 417 -25.28 -11.33 25.64
CA LEU A 417 -25.05 -12.78 25.64
C LEU A 417 -24.82 -13.30 27.06
N ALA A 418 -24.05 -12.59 27.88
CA ALA A 418 -23.78 -12.92 29.28
C ALA A 418 -25.02 -12.84 30.18
N ALA A 419 -25.98 -11.98 29.84
CA ALA A 419 -27.25 -11.87 30.55
C ALA A 419 -28.16 -13.10 30.34
N TRP A 420 -27.89 -13.93 29.32
CA TRP A 420 -28.69 -15.11 29.00
C TRP A 420 -28.20 -16.39 29.70
N ASP A 421 -26.92 -16.48 30.06
CA ASP A 421 -26.41 -17.56 30.91
C ASP A 421 -25.22 -17.09 31.78
N ALA A 422 -25.54 -16.68 33.02
CA ALA A 422 -24.58 -16.11 33.96
C ALA A 422 -23.44 -17.09 34.33
N LYS A 423 -23.61 -18.39 34.06
CA LYS A 423 -22.64 -19.43 34.41
C LYS A 423 -21.51 -19.54 33.39
N GLU A 424 -21.81 -19.48 32.09
CA GLU A 424 -20.79 -19.45 31.03
C GLU A 424 -19.95 -18.17 31.09
N PHE A 425 -20.55 -17.04 31.47
CA PHE A 425 -19.81 -15.78 31.57
C PHE A 425 -18.79 -15.77 32.72
N GLU A 426 -19.10 -16.36 33.88
CA GLU A 426 -18.11 -16.50 34.96
C GLU A 426 -16.99 -17.50 34.60
N GLU A 427 -17.27 -18.52 33.78
CA GLU A 427 -16.24 -19.43 33.26
C GLU A 427 -15.30 -18.72 32.26
N ILE A 428 -15.84 -17.93 31.33
CA ILE A 428 -15.05 -17.14 30.36
C ILE A 428 -14.25 -16.04 31.06
N LYS A 429 -14.86 -15.36 32.04
CA LYS A 429 -14.20 -14.33 32.85
C LYS A 429 -13.08 -14.93 33.70
N GLY A 430 -13.28 -16.10 34.30
CA GLY A 430 -12.23 -16.86 34.98
C GLY A 430 -11.07 -17.17 34.05
N PHE A 431 -11.36 -17.72 32.86
CA PHE A 431 -10.35 -18.00 31.85
C PHE A 431 -9.54 -16.76 31.42
N LEU A 432 -10.21 -15.63 31.17
CA LEU A 432 -9.54 -14.38 30.78
C LEU A 432 -8.70 -13.78 31.92
N GLN A 433 -9.15 -13.92 33.17
CA GLN A 433 -8.40 -13.47 34.34
C GLN A 433 -7.16 -14.33 34.58
N ASP A 434 -7.26 -15.64 34.42
CA ASP A 434 -6.14 -16.57 34.51
C ASP A 434 -5.14 -16.33 33.38
N TRP A 435 -5.62 -16.13 32.14
CA TRP A 435 -4.80 -15.77 30.99
C TRP A 435 -4.06 -14.43 31.17
N LEU A 436 -4.71 -13.43 31.80
CA LEU A 436 -4.09 -12.15 32.14
C LEU A 436 -3.05 -12.28 33.27
N GLN A 437 -3.27 -13.17 34.24
CA GLN A 437 -2.31 -13.41 35.32
C GLN A 437 -1.06 -14.15 34.84
N GLU A 438 -1.20 -15.15 33.97
CA GLU A 438 -0.06 -15.84 33.36
C GLU A 438 0.86 -14.87 32.58
N ARG A 439 0.28 -13.84 31.96
CA ARG A 439 1.04 -12.82 31.21
C ARG A 439 1.65 -11.70 32.06
N ARG A 440 1.20 -11.50 33.30
CA ARG A 440 1.79 -10.53 34.24
C ARG A 440 3.15 -10.97 34.80
N GLY A 441 3.50 -12.25 34.68
CA GLY A 441 4.80 -12.79 35.11
C GLY A 441 5.95 -12.56 34.13
N HIS A 442 5.67 -12.09 32.90
CA HIS A 442 6.69 -11.86 31.87
C HIS A 442 6.95 -10.36 31.66
N PRO A 443 8.17 -9.84 31.92
CA PRO A 443 8.44 -8.39 31.96
C PRO A 443 8.34 -7.63 30.62
N HIS A 444 8.03 -8.29 29.50
CA HIS A 444 8.17 -7.70 28.16
C HIS A 444 6.94 -7.81 27.24
N SER A 445 5.75 -8.07 27.80
CA SER A 445 4.49 -8.02 27.02
C SER A 445 4.01 -6.58 26.84
N TRP A 446 4.25 -6.00 25.65
CA TRP A 446 3.74 -4.70 25.20
C TRP A 446 2.20 -4.57 25.22
N ALA A 447 1.46 -5.67 25.36
CA ALA A 447 0.00 -5.68 25.46
C ALA A 447 -0.56 -4.90 26.68
N LEU A 448 0.25 -4.63 27.70
CA LEU A 448 -0.20 -3.93 28.91
C LEU A 448 -0.30 -2.40 28.78
N ARG A 449 0.19 -1.79 27.68
CA ARG A 449 0.07 -0.33 27.45
C ARG A 449 -1.19 0.10 26.69
N PHE A 450 -2.11 -0.83 26.40
CA PHE A 450 -3.33 -0.52 25.65
C PHE A 450 -4.54 -0.19 26.56
N PHE A 451 -4.42 -0.39 27.87
CA PHE A 451 -5.51 -0.24 28.85
C PHE A 451 -5.20 0.69 30.04
N GLU A 452 -4.05 1.36 30.04
CA GLU A 452 -3.80 2.59 30.83
C GLU A 452 -3.85 3.79 29.88
#